data_AF-A0A1I7HA03-F1
#
_entry.id   AF-A0A1I7HA03-F1
#
_cell.length_a   1.000
_cell.length_b   1.000
_cell.length_c   1.000
_cell.angle_alpha   90.00
_cell.angle_beta   90.00
_cell.angle_gamma   90.00
#
_symmetry.space_group_name_H-M   'P 1'
#
loop_
_entity.id
_entity.type
_entity.pdbx_description
1 polymer ?
#
loop_
_entity_poly.entity_id
_entity_poly.type
_entity_poly.pdbx_seq_one_letter_code
_entity_poly.pdbx_strand_id
1 'polypeptide(L)' 'MEPYDYHDRNCAITINSDDFNKLISGKLDPVAAFTIGKLKVDGDVGKALELSKLLK' A
#
# COMPACT_ATOMS: atom_id res chain seq x y z
N MET A 1 -23.01 16.28 14.87
CA MET A 1 -22.17 16.23 13.66
C MET A 1 -21.82 14.78 13.43
N GLU A 2 -22.36 14.15 12.39
CA GLU A 2 -21.94 12.81 11.98
C GLU A 2 -20.52 12.90 11.39
N PRO A 3 -19.62 11.93 11.67
CA PRO A 3 -18.30 11.93 11.07
C PRO A 3 -18.45 11.81 9.55
N TYR A 4 -17.95 12.80 8.80
CA TYR A 4 -17.86 12.71 7.34
C TYR A 4 -16.90 11.58 6.99
N ASP A 5 -17.45 10.48 6.50
CA ASP A 5 -16.68 9.34 6.04
C ASP A 5 -16.13 9.64 4.63
N TYR A 6 -14.90 10.13 4.57
CA TYR A 6 -14.21 10.46 3.31
C TYR A 6 -13.82 9.17 2.58
N HIS A 7 -14.72 8.70 1.70
CA HIS A 7 -14.49 7.54 0.82
C HIS A 7 -13.91 7.89 -0.55
N ASP A 8 -13.30 9.06 -0.73
CA ASP A 8 -12.74 9.48 -2.03
C ASP A 8 -11.34 8.91 -2.30
N ARG A 9 -10.97 7.81 -1.64
CA ARG A 9 -9.70 7.10 -1.84
C ARG A 9 -9.96 5.79 -2.57
N ASN A 10 -9.18 5.50 -3.61
CA ASN A 10 -9.28 4.22 -4.30
C ASN A 10 -8.77 3.06 -3.45
N CYS A 11 -7.77 3.30 -2.60
CA CYS A 11 -7.25 2.31 -1.66
C CYS A 11 -6.60 2.96 -0.44
N ALA A 12 -6.43 2.17 0.62
CA ALA A 12 -5.59 2.47 1.77
C ALA A 12 -4.54 1.35 1.91
N ILE A 13 -3.32 1.73 2.27
CA ILE A 13 -2.19 0.81 2.39
C ILE A 13 -1.67 0.87 3.82
N THR A 14 -1.48 -0.30 4.44
CA THR A 14 -0.88 -0.42 5.78
C THR A 14 0.37 -1.29 5.70
N ILE A 15 1.49 -0.79 6.21
CA ILE A 15 2.79 -1.46 6.21
C ILE A 15 3.65 -0.93 7.38
N ASN A 16 4.54 -1.77 7.91
CA ASN A 16 5.52 -1.34 8.91
C ASN A 16 6.57 -0.40 8.31
N SER A 17 7.08 0.56 9.08
CA SER A 17 8.07 1.53 8.59
C SER A 17 9.33 0.90 8.00
N ASP A 18 9.85 -0.19 8.58
CA ASP A 18 11.02 -0.87 8.04
C ASP A 18 10.78 -1.52 6.67
N ASP A 19 9.61 -2.13 6.50
CA ASP A 19 9.23 -2.74 5.23
C ASP A 19 8.89 -1.65 4.19
N PHE A 20 8.29 -0.53 4.61
CA PHE A 20 8.09 0.65 3.77
C PHE A 20 9.42 1.20 3.23
N ASN A 21 10.43 1.38 4.10
CA ASN A 21 11.77 1.82 3.69
C ASN A 21 12.42 0.85 2.69
N LYS A 22 12.22 -0.46 2.86
CA LYS A 22 12.71 -1.46 1.90
C LYS A 22 11.94 -1.41 0.58
N LEU A 23 10.64 -1.15 0.62
CA LEU A 23 9.79 -1.04 -0.57
C LEU A 23 10.17 0.17 -1.42
N ILE A 24 10.31 1.36 -0.82
CA ILE A 24 10.74 2.59 -1.53
C ILE A 24 12.19 2.53 -2.02
N SER A 25 13.05 1.74 -1.37
CA SER A 25 14.44 1.55 -1.81
C SER A 25 14.62 0.41 -2.81
N GLY A 26 13.51 -0.23 -3.25
CA GLY A 26 13.54 -1.34 -4.20
C GLY A 26 14.09 -2.66 -3.63
N LYS A 27 14.30 -2.75 -2.32
CA LYS A 27 14.81 -3.93 -1.61
C LYS A 27 13.71 -4.92 -1.20
N LEU A 28 12.44 -4.52 -1.30
CA LEU A 28 11.28 -5.36 -1.05
C LEU A 28 10.32 -5.25 -2.24
N ASP A 29 10.01 -6.40 -2.84
CA ASP A 29 9.02 -6.45 -3.92
C ASP A 29 7.60 -6.26 -3.35
N PRO A 30 6.80 -5.34 -3.90
CA PRO A 30 5.47 -5.01 -3.39
C PRO A 30 4.45 -6.16 -3.54
N VAL A 31 4.56 -6.96 -4.60
CA VAL A 31 3.66 -8.11 -4.84
C VAL A 31 3.98 -9.22 -3.83
N ALA A 32 5.26 -9.48 -3.60
CA ALA A 32 5.71 -10.40 -2.57
C ALA A 32 5.28 -9.91 -1.17
N ALA A 33 5.48 -8.63 -0.85
CA ALA A 33 5.10 -8.03 0.43
C ALA A 33 3.59 -8.16 0.70
N PHE A 34 2.76 -7.99 -0.31
CA PHE A 34 1.31 -8.19 -0.21
C PHE A 34 0.97 -9.66 0.05
N THR A 35 1.53 -10.56 -0.75
CA THR A 35 1.26 -12.00 -0.68
C THR A 35 1.62 -12.60 0.68
N ILE A 36 2.72 -12.14 1.29
CA ILE A 36 3.17 -12.60 2.61
C ILE A 36 2.56 -11.81 3.79
N GLY A 37 1.66 -10.86 3.51
CA GLY A 37 0.91 -10.12 4.54
C GLY A 37 1.64 -8.94 5.19
N LYS A 38 2.80 -8.53 4.67
CA LYS A 38 3.54 -7.35 5.14
C LYS A 38 2.96 -6.03 4.62
N LEU A 39 2.39 -6.06 3.42
CA LEU A 39 1.65 -4.96 2.82
C LEU A 39 0.17 -5.34 2.86
N LYS A 40 -0.64 -4.58 3.59
CA LYS A 40 -2.10 -4.73 3.57
C LYS A 40 -2.69 -3.64 2.69
N VAL A 41 -3.71 -4.01 1.94
CA VAL A 41 -4.43 -3.09 1.06
C VAL A 41 -5.92 -3.24 1.34
N ASP A 42 -6.56 -2.13 1.65
CA ASP A 42 -8.01 -1.99 1.71
C ASP A 42 -8.48 -1.20 0.47
N GLY A 43 -9.42 -1.73 -0.30
CA GLY A 43 -9.89 -1.13 -1.56
C GLY A 43 -9.24 -1.73 -2.81
N ASP A 44 -8.93 -0.89 -3.80
CA ASP A 44 -8.41 -1.32 -5.10
C ASP A 44 -6.92 -1.74 -5.04
N VAL A 45 -6.68 -3.05 -5.09
CA VAL A 45 -5.33 -3.65 -5.11
C VAL A 45 -4.55 -3.26 -6.37
N GLY A 46 -5.22 -3.13 -7.52
CA GLY A 46 -4.57 -2.69 -8.75
C GLY A 46 -3.96 -1.31 -8.60
N LYS A 47 -4.70 -0.37 -7.99
CA LYS A 47 -4.22 0.98 -7.67
C LYS A 47 -3.07 0.98 -6.67
N ALA A 48 -3.11 0.11 -5.65
CA ALA A 48 -1.99 -0.03 -4.71
C ALA A 48 -0.71 -0.57 -5.37
N LEU A 49 -0.84 -1.52 -6.30
CA LEU A 49 0.28 -2.06 -7.06
C LEU A 49 0.83 -1.05 -8.09
N GLU A 50 -0.02 -0.19 -8.67
CA GLU A 50 0.41 0.95 -9.51
C GLU A 50 1.31 1.91 -8.73
N LEU A 51 0.92 2.31 -7.50
CA LEU A 51 1.77 3.14 -6.65
C LEU A 51 3.16 2.53 -6.45
N SER A 52 3.21 1.22 -6.24
CA SER A 52 4.48 0.52 -6.02
C SER A 52 5.38 0.50 -7.26
N LYS A 53 4.82 0.62 -8.47
CA LYS A 53 5.59 0.79 -9.72
C LYS A 53 6.15 2.21 -9.86
N LEU A 54 5.47 3.21 -9.31
CA LEU A 54 5.88 4.63 -9.35
C LEU A 54 7.00 4.97 -8.36
N LEU A 55 7.18 4.16 -7.31
CA LEU A 55 8.23 4.33 -6.30
C LEU A 55 9.62 3.85 -6.76
N LYS A 56 9.74 3.39 -8.02
CA LYS A 56 11.02 3.02 -8.65
C LYS A 56 11.75 4.22 -9.23
#